data_AF-A0A848P9E3-F1
#
_entry.id   AF-A0A848P9E3-F1
#
_cell.length_a   1.000
_cell.length_b   1.000
_cell.length_c   1.000
_cell.angle_alpha   90.00
_cell.angle_beta   90.00
_cell.angle_gamma   90.00
#
_symmetry.space_group_name_H-M   'P 1'
#
loop_
_entity.id
_entity.type
_entity.pdbx_description
1 polymer ?
#
loop_
_entity_poly.entity_id
_entity_poly.type
_entity_poly.pdbx_seq_one_letter_code
_entity_poly.pdbx_strand_id
1 'polypeptide(L)'
;MADENAGEVQRSSSAIQVEPIPDEATVTRLIDCPRMYEDASGLIWTTTFEFPQSAGESVNWDKYAPPPDAVHKLGLDREEAKRASRPEFRYAGYIPALARDVRGIKTARGHGFDIQHVPTEGIYHAEIHYASPEAVPLQKGDKGELKLALQRVFGELIRCPDEGVPGAGPTQNGT
;
A
#
# COMPACT_ATOMS: atom_id res chain seq x y z
N MET A 1 -41.58 -41.56 -18.02
CA MET A 1 -40.91 -40.51 -18.82
C MET A 1 -41.21 -39.20 -18.12
N ALA A 2 -40.29 -38.38 -17.63
CA ALA A 2 -38.95 -38.53 -17.06
C ALA A 2 -38.85 -37.27 -16.17
N ASP A 3 -38.48 -37.43 -14.91
CA ASP A 3 -38.32 -36.32 -13.96
C ASP A 3 -37.15 -35.43 -14.41
N GLU A 4 -37.44 -34.16 -14.71
CA GLU A 4 -36.42 -33.13 -14.89
C GLU A 4 -36.00 -32.59 -13.52
N ASN A 5 -34.92 -33.16 -12.97
CA ASN A 5 -34.28 -32.67 -11.77
C ASN A 5 -33.25 -31.60 -12.16
N ALA A 6 -33.65 -30.33 -12.12
CA ALA A 6 -32.78 -29.20 -12.35
C ALA A 6 -31.82 -29.05 -11.16
N GLY A 7 -30.59 -29.52 -11.34
CA GLY A 7 -29.50 -29.34 -10.39
C GLY A 7 -29.12 -27.87 -10.26
N GLU A 8 -29.54 -27.26 -9.18
CA GLU A 8 -29.13 -25.93 -8.75
C GLU A 8 -27.67 -26.00 -8.29
N VAL A 9 -26.75 -25.53 -9.14
CA VAL A 9 -25.33 -25.42 -8.80
C VAL A 9 -25.18 -24.30 -7.77
N GLN A 10 -25.16 -24.67 -6.49
CA GLN A 10 -24.74 -23.81 -5.39
C GLN A 10 -23.28 -23.39 -5.64
N ARG A 11 -23.08 -22.21 -6.23
CA ARG A 11 -21.80 -21.51 -6.15
C ARG A 11 -21.60 -21.10 -4.70
N SER A 12 -20.84 -21.89 -3.96
CA SER A 12 -20.35 -21.53 -2.64
C SER A 12 -19.51 -20.27 -2.76
N SER A 13 -20.10 -19.13 -2.42
CA SER A 13 -19.36 -17.91 -2.10
C SER A 13 -18.58 -18.22 -0.81
N SER A 14 -17.33 -18.68 -0.95
CA SER A 14 -16.42 -18.77 0.18
C SER A 14 -16.19 -17.35 0.70
N ALA A 15 -16.75 -17.05 1.88
CA ALA A 15 -16.53 -15.78 2.54
C ALA A 15 -15.02 -15.53 2.68
N ILE A 16 -14.55 -14.35 2.23
CA ILE A 16 -13.13 -14.04 2.31
C ILE A 16 -12.76 -13.84 3.79
N GLN A 17 -11.83 -14.65 4.28
CA GLN A 17 -11.48 -14.70 5.68
C GLN A 17 -10.53 -13.55 6.05
N VAL A 18 -10.88 -12.80 7.09
CA VAL A 18 -9.98 -11.84 7.74
C VAL A 18 -8.92 -12.63 8.52
N GLU A 19 -7.66 -12.27 8.35
CA GLU A 19 -6.52 -12.97 8.94
C GLU A 19 -5.64 -11.98 9.72
N PRO A 20 -5.10 -12.38 10.88
CA PRO A 20 -4.13 -11.54 11.59
C PRO A 20 -2.83 -11.46 10.77
N ILE A 21 -2.31 -10.25 10.60
CA ILE A 21 -1.03 -10.01 9.92
C ILE A 21 0.09 -10.22 10.95
N PRO A 22 0.96 -11.23 10.79
CA PRO A 22 2.04 -11.51 11.74
C PRO A 22 3.10 -10.41 11.72
N ASP A 23 3.88 -10.31 12.77
CA ASP A 23 4.89 -9.25 12.96
C ASP A 23 6.05 -9.34 11.94
N GLU A 24 6.34 -10.55 11.45
CA GLU A 24 7.33 -10.82 10.41
C GLU A 24 6.82 -10.52 9.00
N ALA A 25 5.52 -10.24 8.84
CA ALA A 25 4.97 -9.89 7.53
C ALA A 25 5.56 -8.57 7.02
N THR A 26 5.78 -8.52 5.71
CA THR A 26 6.03 -7.27 5.00
C THR A 26 4.71 -6.71 4.48
N VAL A 27 4.53 -5.41 4.64
CA VAL A 27 3.47 -4.64 3.99
C VAL A 27 4.11 -3.62 3.06
N THR A 28 3.44 -3.35 1.94
CA THR A 28 3.93 -2.41 0.93
C THR A 28 2.94 -1.31 0.68
N ARG A 29 3.45 -0.08 0.57
CA ARG A 29 2.66 1.07 0.14
C ARG A 29 2.98 1.38 -1.30
N LEU A 30 1.96 1.42 -2.16
CA LEU A 30 2.09 1.87 -3.55
C LEU A 30 2.27 3.38 -3.59
N ILE A 31 3.16 3.82 -4.47
CA ILE A 31 3.59 5.19 -4.55
C ILE A 31 3.30 5.76 -5.93
N ASP A 32 2.66 6.92 -5.94
CA ASP A 32 2.24 7.63 -7.15
C ASP A 32 3.17 8.83 -7.40
N CYS A 33 3.42 9.18 -8.65
CA CYS A 33 4.10 10.44 -8.99
C CYS A 33 3.20 11.63 -8.59
N PRO A 34 3.75 12.66 -7.93
CA PRO A 34 3.00 13.87 -7.64
C PRO A 34 2.58 14.55 -8.94
N ARG A 35 1.44 15.24 -8.91
CA ARG A 35 0.86 15.92 -10.08
C ARG A 35 1.80 16.97 -10.70
N MET A 36 2.67 17.57 -9.88
CA MET A 36 3.73 18.48 -10.28
C MET A 36 5.09 17.84 -9.96
N TYR A 37 5.33 16.64 -10.50
CA TYR A 37 6.61 15.99 -10.34
C TYR A 37 7.67 16.77 -11.13
N GLU A 38 8.65 17.31 -10.42
CA GLU A 38 9.86 17.89 -10.99
C GLU A 38 11.01 16.96 -10.63
N ASP A 39 11.68 16.36 -11.62
CA ASP A 39 12.83 15.47 -11.41
C ASP A 39 13.92 16.12 -10.55
N ALA A 40 14.12 17.44 -10.68
CA ALA A 40 15.09 18.22 -9.92
C ALA A 40 14.74 18.37 -8.43
N SER A 41 13.45 18.34 -8.09
CA SER A 41 12.93 18.49 -6.73
C SER A 41 12.76 17.14 -6.01
N GLY A 42 12.93 16.04 -6.76
CA GLY A 42 12.70 14.69 -6.27
C GLY A 42 11.22 14.43 -5.94
N LEU A 43 10.93 13.20 -5.53
CA LEU A 43 9.61 12.88 -4.99
C LEU A 43 9.51 13.44 -3.57
N ILE A 44 8.92 14.62 -3.41
CA ILE A 44 8.73 15.24 -2.08
C ILE A 44 7.58 14.54 -1.36
N TRP A 45 7.93 13.63 -0.45
CA TRP A 45 7.04 12.74 0.29
C TRP A 45 6.41 13.35 1.55
N THR A 46 6.43 14.67 1.74
CA THR A 46 6.04 15.27 3.03
C THR A 46 4.57 15.03 3.43
N THR A 47 3.77 14.45 2.53
CA THR A 47 2.37 14.03 2.77
C THR A 47 2.14 12.52 2.57
N THR A 48 3.16 11.65 2.71
CA THR A 48 3.03 10.20 2.42
C THR A 48 1.83 9.55 3.07
N PHE A 49 1.52 9.87 4.33
CA PHE A 49 0.48 9.19 5.06
C PHE A 49 -0.71 10.11 5.35
N GLU A 50 -1.85 9.79 4.77
CA GLU A 50 -3.12 10.43 4.95
C GLU A 50 -4.03 9.48 5.73
N PHE A 51 -4.42 9.89 6.93
CA PHE A 51 -5.38 9.14 7.74
C PHE A 51 -6.69 9.94 7.72
N PRO A 52 -7.63 9.62 6.82
CA PRO A 52 -8.98 10.17 6.87
C PRO A 52 -9.60 9.87 8.24
N GLN A 53 -10.55 10.68 8.68
CA GLN A 53 -11.11 10.55 10.04
C GLN A 53 -11.74 9.17 10.34
N SER A 54 -12.13 8.41 9.31
CA SER A 54 -12.81 7.13 9.43
C SER A 54 -12.13 5.95 8.73
N ALA A 55 -10.97 6.16 8.08
CA ALA A 55 -10.28 5.11 7.32
C ALA A 55 -8.80 5.02 7.73
N GLY A 56 -8.22 3.83 7.66
CA GLY A 56 -6.79 3.65 7.82
C GLY A 56 -6.00 4.13 6.59
N GLU A 57 -4.68 4.12 6.71
CA GLU A 57 -3.83 4.22 5.51
C GLU A 57 -3.80 2.85 4.81
N SER A 58 -4.13 2.83 3.53
CA SER A 58 -4.07 1.64 2.69
C SER A 58 -2.63 1.17 2.44
N VAL A 59 -2.40 -0.12 2.66
CA VAL A 59 -1.18 -0.86 2.31
C VAL A 59 -1.56 -2.22 1.71
N ASN A 60 -0.62 -2.89 1.06
CA ASN A 60 -0.78 -4.27 0.61
C ASN A 60 -0.03 -5.20 1.56
N TRP A 61 -0.59 -6.37 1.82
CA TRP A 61 0.08 -7.46 2.49
C TRP A 61 0.74 -8.40 1.48
N ASP A 62 2.07 -8.48 1.55
CA ASP A 62 2.88 -9.19 0.57
C ASP A 62 2.62 -10.70 0.53
N LYS A 63 1.94 -11.28 1.54
CA LYS A 63 1.45 -12.67 1.49
C LYS A 63 0.63 -12.95 0.23
N TYR A 64 -0.18 -11.98 -0.23
CA TYR A 64 -1.04 -12.12 -1.41
C TYR A 64 -0.56 -11.34 -2.63
N ALA A 65 0.48 -10.52 -2.47
CA ALA A 65 1.12 -9.79 -3.55
C ALA A 65 2.64 -9.75 -3.32
N PRO A 66 3.34 -10.88 -3.52
CA PRO A 66 4.75 -10.97 -3.19
C PRO A 66 5.61 -10.08 -4.13
N PRO A 67 6.56 -9.30 -3.57
CA PRO A 67 7.44 -8.47 -4.38
C PRO A 67 8.46 -9.29 -5.19
N PRO A 68 9.07 -8.70 -6.24
CA PRO A 68 8.79 -7.36 -6.75
C PRO A 68 7.60 -7.33 -7.72
N ASP A 69 7.44 -8.38 -8.54
CA ASP A 69 6.58 -8.35 -9.73
C ASP A 69 5.09 -8.19 -9.40
N ALA A 70 4.57 -8.90 -8.38
CA ALA A 70 3.15 -8.83 -8.06
C ALA A 70 2.78 -7.44 -7.49
N VAL A 71 3.64 -6.83 -6.67
CA VAL A 71 3.43 -5.49 -6.13
C VAL A 71 3.48 -4.44 -7.25
N HIS A 72 4.44 -4.53 -8.17
CA HIS A 72 4.47 -3.65 -9.34
C HIS A 72 3.24 -3.81 -10.22
N LYS A 73 2.77 -5.05 -10.44
CA LYS A 73 1.53 -5.30 -11.16
C LYS A 73 0.34 -4.60 -10.50
N LEU A 74 0.19 -4.66 -9.18
CA LEU A 74 -0.88 -3.92 -8.48
C LEU A 74 -0.78 -2.41 -8.70
N GLY A 75 0.43 -1.86 -8.68
CA GLY A 75 0.68 -0.46 -8.97
C GLY A 75 0.28 -0.04 -10.39
N LEU A 76 0.66 -0.85 -11.38
CA LEU A 76 0.34 -0.62 -12.79
C LEU A 76 -1.17 -0.76 -13.06
N ASP A 77 -1.82 -1.79 -12.52
CA ASP A 77 -3.27 -1.97 -12.64
C ASP A 77 -4.03 -0.77 -12.00
N ARG A 78 -3.54 -0.26 -10.87
CA ARG A 78 -4.07 0.95 -10.22
C ARG A 78 -3.84 2.21 -11.05
N GLU A 79 -2.69 2.35 -11.70
CA GLU A 79 -2.44 3.43 -12.66
C GLU A 79 -3.44 3.38 -13.81
N GLU A 80 -3.57 2.23 -14.47
CA GLU A 80 -4.48 2.04 -15.61
C GLU A 80 -5.91 2.45 -15.25
N ALA A 81 -6.42 1.93 -14.12
CA ALA A 81 -7.76 2.25 -13.64
C ALA A 81 -7.95 3.75 -13.36
N LYS A 82 -6.95 4.42 -12.78
CA LYS A 82 -7.04 5.85 -12.44
C LYS A 82 -6.88 6.76 -13.63
N ARG A 83 -6.08 6.37 -14.63
CA ARG A 83 -5.82 7.18 -15.83
C ARG A 83 -7.07 7.43 -16.68
N ALA A 84 -8.11 6.62 -16.53
CA ALA A 84 -9.42 6.88 -17.13
C ALA A 84 -10.03 8.22 -16.69
N SER A 85 -9.76 8.67 -15.45
CA SER A 85 -10.28 9.93 -14.89
C SER A 85 -9.19 10.97 -14.60
N ARG A 86 -7.94 10.54 -14.46
CA ARG A 86 -6.76 11.36 -14.17
C ARG A 86 -5.62 10.97 -15.10
N PRO A 87 -5.61 11.43 -16.36
CA PRO A 87 -4.65 10.98 -17.37
C PRO A 87 -3.17 11.18 -17.01
N GLU A 88 -2.88 12.13 -16.11
CA GLU A 88 -1.55 12.44 -15.59
C GLU A 88 -1.09 11.51 -14.44
N PHE A 89 -1.99 10.68 -13.90
CA PHE A 89 -1.65 9.76 -12.83
C PHE A 89 -0.59 8.76 -13.32
N ARG A 90 0.49 8.61 -12.55
CA ARG A 90 1.58 7.66 -12.82
C ARG A 90 1.97 6.95 -11.55
N TYR A 91 2.22 5.65 -11.66
CA TYR A 91 2.79 4.83 -10.61
C TYR A 91 4.32 4.97 -10.61
N ALA A 92 4.91 5.19 -9.45
CA ALA A 92 6.36 5.39 -9.29
C ALA A 92 7.09 4.15 -8.77
N GLY A 93 6.39 3.27 -8.04
CA GLY A 93 6.98 2.15 -7.32
C GLY A 93 6.32 1.91 -5.96
N TYR A 94 7.01 1.21 -5.06
CA TYR A 94 6.49 0.96 -3.71
C TYR A 94 7.56 1.14 -2.65
N ILE A 95 7.11 1.34 -1.41
CA ILE A 95 7.98 1.31 -0.21
C ILE A 95 7.52 0.17 0.71
N PRO A 96 8.44 -0.73 1.13
CA PRO A 96 8.11 -1.82 2.05
C PRO A 96 8.32 -1.41 3.51
N ALA A 97 7.62 -2.07 4.43
CA ALA A 97 7.88 -2.02 5.87
C ALA A 97 7.56 -3.37 6.51
N LEU A 98 8.24 -3.71 7.61
CA LEU A 98 7.84 -4.85 8.44
C LEU A 98 6.69 -4.44 9.37
N ALA A 99 5.71 -5.34 9.53
CA ALA A 99 4.56 -5.12 10.39
C ALA A 99 4.96 -4.82 11.84
N ARG A 100 5.98 -5.52 12.36
CA ARG A 100 6.53 -5.27 13.71
C ARG A 100 7.07 -3.85 13.88
N ASP A 101 7.69 -3.28 12.85
CA ASP A 101 8.32 -1.96 12.96
C ASP A 101 7.25 -0.87 12.99
N VAL A 102 6.17 -1.05 12.22
CA VAL A 102 4.96 -0.20 12.28
C VAL A 102 4.30 -0.28 13.66
N ARG A 103 4.03 -1.49 14.18
CA ARG A 103 3.40 -1.69 15.49
C ARG A 103 4.29 -1.24 16.66
N GLY A 104 5.61 -1.31 16.48
CA GLY A 104 6.63 -0.88 17.43
C GLY A 104 6.67 0.63 17.65
N ILE A 105 6.09 1.44 16.75
CA ILE A 105 5.96 2.88 16.94
C ILE A 105 5.06 3.16 18.14
N LYS A 106 5.61 3.87 19.13
CA LYS A 106 4.90 4.37 20.31
C LYS A 106 5.32 5.79 20.64
N THR A 107 4.35 6.67 20.94
CA THR A 107 4.64 7.96 21.58
C THR A 107 4.89 7.77 23.07
N ALA A 108 5.35 8.81 23.76
CA ALA A 108 5.49 8.81 25.22
C ALA A 108 4.17 8.50 25.97
N ARG A 109 3.02 8.69 25.31
CA ARG A 109 1.69 8.40 25.84
C ARG A 109 1.15 7.02 25.47
N GLY A 110 1.94 6.21 24.77
CA GLY A 110 1.57 4.87 24.34
C GLY A 110 0.71 4.80 23.08
N HIS A 111 0.42 5.93 22.41
CA HIS A 111 -0.23 5.92 21.10
C HIS A 111 0.70 5.30 20.06
N GLY A 112 0.15 4.60 19.07
CA GLY A 112 0.94 3.96 18.02
C GLY A 112 0.10 3.60 16.82
N PHE A 113 0.46 2.50 16.17
CA PHE A 113 -0.30 1.95 15.05
C PHE A 113 -0.63 0.47 15.26
N ASP A 114 -1.67 0.03 14.56
CA ASP A 114 -1.98 -1.37 14.30
C ASP A 114 -2.22 -1.57 12.79
N ILE A 115 -2.12 -2.82 12.32
CA ILE A 115 -2.34 -3.20 10.92
C ILE A 115 -3.41 -4.30 10.86
N GLN A 116 -4.45 -4.05 10.07
CA GLN A 116 -5.59 -4.95 9.91
C GLN A 116 -5.72 -5.41 8.46
N HIS A 117 -5.97 -6.71 8.26
CA HIS A 117 -6.29 -7.26 6.94
C HIS A 117 -7.74 -6.89 6.59
N VAL A 118 -7.95 -6.26 5.43
CA VAL A 118 -9.26 -5.79 4.96
C VAL A 118 -9.57 -6.42 3.60
N PRO A 119 -9.78 -7.76 3.54
CA PRO A 119 -9.91 -8.50 2.29
C PRO A 119 -11.12 -8.12 1.44
N THR A 120 -12.12 -7.46 2.03
CA THR A 120 -13.33 -7.00 1.35
C THR A 120 -13.05 -5.97 0.27
N GLU A 121 -11.92 -5.27 0.34
CA GLU A 121 -11.48 -4.29 -0.68
C GLU A 121 -10.40 -4.84 -1.62
N GLY A 122 -10.03 -6.12 -1.45
CA GLY A 122 -9.01 -6.83 -2.21
C GLY A 122 -8.25 -7.78 -1.31
N ILE A 123 -7.96 -9.00 -1.77
CA ILE A 123 -7.33 -10.05 -0.93
C ILE A 123 -5.95 -9.65 -0.36
N TYR A 124 -5.25 -8.73 -1.03
CA TYR A 124 -3.98 -8.19 -0.56
C TYR A 124 -4.15 -6.93 0.31
N HIS A 125 -5.34 -6.35 0.41
CA HIS A 125 -5.54 -5.04 1.03
C HIS A 125 -5.48 -5.11 2.55
N ALA A 126 -4.75 -4.19 3.14
CA ALA A 126 -4.65 -4.01 4.58
C ALA A 126 -4.62 -2.52 4.92
N GLU A 127 -4.94 -2.20 6.17
CA GLU A 127 -4.99 -0.82 6.64
C GLU A 127 -4.15 -0.63 7.90
N ILE A 128 -3.41 0.47 7.93
CA ILE A 128 -2.74 0.96 9.13
C ILE A 128 -3.69 1.92 9.84
N HIS A 129 -3.96 1.67 11.12
CA HIS A 129 -4.81 2.53 11.96
C HIS A 129 -4.05 3.08 13.16
N TYR A 130 -4.44 4.25 13.64
CA TYR A 130 -3.99 4.71 14.95
C TYR A 130 -4.46 3.74 16.04
N ALA A 131 -3.52 3.28 16.85
CA ALA A 131 -3.79 2.55 18.07
C ALA A 131 -3.64 3.51 19.26
N SER A 132 -4.60 3.48 20.18
CA SER A 132 -4.55 4.26 21.42
C SER A 132 -4.79 3.35 22.62
N PRO A 133 -4.05 3.54 23.73
CA PRO A 133 -4.43 2.93 25.01
C PRO A 133 -5.84 3.35 25.40
N GLU A 134 -6.58 2.44 26.02
CA GLU A 134 -7.89 2.75 26.58
C GLU A 134 -7.77 3.95 27.53
N ALA A 135 -8.70 4.89 27.44
CA ALA A 135 -8.77 6.15 28.20
C ALA A 135 -7.80 7.30 27.85
N VAL A 136 -6.92 7.16 26.84
CA VAL A 136 -6.07 8.29 26.39
C VAL A 136 -6.47 8.74 24.99
N PRO A 137 -7.07 9.94 24.81
CA PRO A 137 -7.40 10.47 23.50
C PRO A 137 -6.16 10.89 22.71
N LEU A 138 -6.15 10.58 21.41
CA LEU A 138 -5.07 10.99 20.50
C LEU A 138 -5.12 12.50 20.22
N GLN A 139 -4.05 13.22 20.55
CA GLN A 139 -3.98 14.67 20.33
C GLN A 139 -3.34 15.00 18.98
N LYS A 140 -3.50 16.27 18.54
CA LYS A 140 -2.92 16.76 17.29
C LYS A 140 -1.39 16.62 17.26
N GLY A 141 -0.73 16.84 18.39
CA GLY A 141 0.73 16.66 18.52
C GLY A 141 1.17 15.22 18.27
N ASP A 142 0.46 14.24 18.84
CA ASP A 142 0.77 12.81 18.65
C ASP A 142 0.66 12.40 17.19
N LYS A 143 -0.38 12.87 16.49
CA LYS A 143 -0.58 12.57 15.07
C LYS A 143 0.61 13.00 14.22
N GLY A 144 1.18 14.18 14.50
CA GLY A 144 2.37 14.67 13.80
C GLY A 144 3.60 13.79 14.07
N GLU A 145 3.85 13.49 15.34
CA GLU A 145 4.96 12.62 15.76
C GLU A 145 4.84 11.21 15.16
N LEU A 146 3.66 10.61 15.25
CA LEU A 146 3.37 9.27 14.72
C LEU A 146 3.55 9.19 13.22
N LYS A 147 3.07 10.19 12.45
CA LYS A 147 3.28 10.22 10.99
C LYS A 147 4.75 10.30 10.61
N LEU A 148 5.53 11.12 11.32
CA LEU A 148 6.97 11.23 11.09
C LEU A 148 7.70 9.92 11.46
N ALA A 149 7.29 9.26 12.54
CA ALA A 149 7.82 7.96 12.91
C ALA A 149 7.46 6.88 11.87
N LEU A 150 6.22 6.90 11.36
CA LEU A 150 5.76 5.98 10.33
C LEU A 150 6.56 6.13 9.03
N GLN A 151 6.86 7.35 8.61
CA GLN A 151 7.71 7.60 7.45
C GLN A 151 9.12 6.99 7.59
N ARG A 152 9.65 6.87 8.80
CA ARG A 152 11.02 6.36 9.04
C ARG A 152 11.11 4.84 9.04
N VAL A 153 10.00 4.13 9.28
CA VAL A 153 10.00 2.65 9.29
C VAL A 153 9.78 2.04 7.91
N PHE A 154 9.23 2.82 6.97
CA PHE A 154 9.18 2.42 5.57
C PHE A 154 10.55 2.59 4.92
N GLY A 155 10.95 1.60 4.13
CA GLY A 155 12.21 1.57 3.42
C GLY A 155 12.27 2.54 2.24
N GLU A 156 13.34 2.40 1.47
CA GLU A 156 13.55 3.20 0.26
C GLU A 156 12.51 2.86 -0.83
N LEU A 157 12.30 3.81 -1.74
CA LEU A 157 11.43 3.60 -2.89
C LEU A 157 12.04 2.56 -3.83
N ILE A 158 11.38 1.42 -3.97
CA ILE A 158 11.64 0.43 -4.99
C ILE A 158 10.88 0.87 -6.24
N ARG A 159 11.62 1.43 -7.19
CA ARG A 159 11.08 1.96 -8.45
C ARG A 159 10.44 0.85 -9.27
N CYS A 160 9.31 1.17 -9.90
CA CYS A 160 8.84 0.34 -11.00
C CYS A 160 9.97 0.24 -12.04
N PRO A 161 10.33 -0.97 -12.51
CA PRO A 161 11.25 -1.09 -13.63
C PRO A 161 10.76 -0.19 -14.76
N ASP A 162 11.64 0.64 -15.32
CA ASP A 162 11.29 1.40 -16.51
C ASP A 162 10.79 0.39 -17.54
N GLU A 163 9.51 0.47 -17.92
CA GLU A 163 9.02 -0.23 -19.10
C GLU A 163 9.90 0.30 -20.23
N GLY A 164 10.87 -0.52 -20.65
CA GLY A 164 12.05 -0.05 -21.36
C GLY A 164 11.66 0.97 -22.41
N VAL A 165 12.14 2.21 -22.25
CA VAL A 165 12.07 3.20 -23.33
C VAL A 165 12.70 2.50 -24.55
N PRO A 166 11.93 2.21 -25.61
CA PRO A 166 12.51 1.69 -26.83
C PRO A 166 13.27 2.86 -27.45
N GLY A 167 14.55 3.04 -27.10
CA GLY A 167 15.30 4.19 -27.61
C GLY A 167 16.57 4.64 -26.88
N ALA A 168 17.00 4.02 -25.77
CA ALA A 168 18.37 4.25 -25.29
C ALA A 168 19.34 3.47 -26.17
N GLY A 169 19.58 3.98 -27.38
CA GLY A 169 20.64 3.48 -28.26
C GLY A 169 21.98 3.52 -27.51
N PRO A 170 22.89 2.57 -27.79
CA PRO A 170 24.20 2.58 -27.17
C PRO A 170 24.90 3.90 -27.52
N THR A 171 25.24 4.69 -26.51
CA THR A 171 26.18 5.79 -26.65
C THR A 171 27.50 5.18 -27.11
N GLN A 172 27.75 5.19 -28.42
CA GLN A 172 29.06 4.86 -28.96
C GLN A 172 30.03 5.96 -28.52
N ASN A 173 30.77 5.68 -27.46
CA ASN A 173 31.97 6.44 -27.14
C ASN A 173 33.13 5.89 -28.00
N GLY A 174 33.72 6.78 -28.80
CA GLY A 174 35.16 6.79 -29.00
C GLY A 174 35.67 6.38 -30.37
N THR A 175 36.01 7.37 -31.18
CA THR A 175 37.38 7.45 -31.73
C THR A 175 37.85 8.89 -31.62
#